data_AF-A0A3R6YVS9-F1
#
_entry.id   AF-A0A3R6YVS9-F1
#
_cell.length_a   1.000
_cell.length_b   1.000
_cell.length_c   1.000
_cell.angle_alpha   90.00
_cell.angle_beta   90.00
_cell.angle_gamma   90.00
#
_symmetry.space_group_name_H-M   'P 1'
#
loop_
_entity.id
_entity.type
_entity.pdbx_description
1 polymer ?
#
loop_
_entity_poly.entity_id
_entity_poly.type
_entity_poly.pdbx_seq_one_letter_code
_entity_poly.pdbx_strand_id
1 'polypeptide(L)'
;MWEAVKSGQSTGTTILECAMVVDSGGSSGVNSSDNLQELQEKKWWLEDDDVMLLTQINNDRPFMQRKDAMKAWEALAATLRSHPSFSRRTLDGRKAQNRFLLLIRQHKSSSNASARLSGVSEDESAKTRLLDDIMPLYQDSLATKRRQIDADTKLDAAATKAADVKFIRHQAMLRGRRQSTSDSDGTDSAPTGKRKMVLEAQELEIALEREKLAFKKAKFEREMEERKKDRIEREKEREERQQIRDIGNQRHEEMMKL
;
A
#
# COMPACT_ATOMS: atom_id res chain seq x y z
N MET A 1 -19.13 -46.25 -26.20
CA MET A 1 -18.93 -46.93 -24.91
C MET A 1 -19.84 -46.22 -23.90
N TRP A 2 -21.02 -46.81 -23.64
CA TRP A 2 -21.97 -46.63 -22.52
C TRP A 2 -22.37 -45.17 -22.16
N GLU A 3 -23.46 -44.59 -22.67
CA GLU A 3 -24.91 -44.76 -22.31
C GLU A 3 -25.28 -44.72 -20.82
N ALA A 4 -26.06 -43.68 -20.44
CA ALA A 4 -27.39 -43.71 -19.77
C ALA A 4 -27.68 -42.28 -19.22
N VAL A 5 -28.67 -41.45 -19.64
CA VAL A 5 -30.11 -41.60 -19.94
C VAL A 5 -30.98 -41.97 -18.74
N LYS A 6 -31.69 -40.96 -18.18
CA LYS A 6 -33.15 -40.87 -17.87
C LYS A 6 -33.42 -39.88 -16.71
N SER A 7 -34.12 -38.76 -16.97
CA SER A 7 -35.59 -38.55 -16.87
C SER A 7 -36.13 -38.66 -15.44
N GLY A 8 -37.01 -37.82 -14.90
CA GLY A 8 -37.85 -36.75 -15.45
C GLY A 8 -38.97 -36.46 -14.44
N GLN A 9 -39.56 -35.27 -14.58
CA GLN A 9 -40.95 -34.87 -14.27
C GLN A 9 -41.49 -34.93 -12.82
N SER A 10 -41.71 -33.72 -12.28
CA SER A 10 -42.99 -33.11 -11.89
C SER A 10 -44.19 -34.01 -11.53
N THR A 11 -44.75 -33.79 -10.34
CA THR A 11 -46.13 -33.33 -10.03
C THR A 11 -46.60 -33.89 -8.68
N GLY A 12 -47.43 -33.13 -7.95
CA GLY A 12 -48.40 -33.73 -7.02
C GLY A 12 -48.42 -33.22 -5.57
N THR A 13 -49.22 -32.19 -5.35
CA THR A 13 -49.93 -31.83 -4.10
C THR A 13 -50.59 -33.04 -3.43
N THR A 14 -50.61 -33.13 -2.08
CA THR A 14 -51.82 -33.36 -1.22
C THR A 14 -51.45 -33.29 0.28
N ILE A 15 -52.44 -32.75 1.02
CA ILE A 15 -52.61 -32.37 2.43
C ILE A 15 -52.64 -33.57 3.40
N LEU A 16 -52.33 -33.33 4.69
CA LEU A 16 -52.96 -33.84 5.95
C LEU A 16 -52.01 -33.49 7.12
N GLU A 17 -52.25 -32.47 7.94
CA GLU A 17 -53.18 -32.34 9.08
C GLU A 17 -52.68 -32.95 10.42
N CYS A 18 -52.81 -32.13 11.48
CA CYS A 18 -52.83 -32.42 12.92
C CYS A 18 -51.54 -32.83 13.66
N ALA A 19 -51.01 -31.89 14.47
CA ALA A 19 -51.05 -32.01 15.93
C ALA A 19 -50.76 -30.65 16.58
N MET A 20 -51.82 -29.98 17.05
CA MET A 20 -51.70 -28.98 18.10
C MET A 20 -51.32 -29.71 19.40
N VAL A 21 -50.16 -29.40 19.97
CA VAL A 21 -49.95 -29.55 21.41
C VAL A 21 -49.74 -28.14 21.94
N VAL A 22 -50.80 -27.69 22.60
CA VAL A 22 -50.82 -26.51 23.45
C VAL A 22 -50.02 -26.89 24.69
N ASP A 23 -48.86 -26.26 24.90
CA ASP A 23 -48.35 -26.10 26.25
C ASP A 23 -48.14 -24.62 26.52
N SER A 24 -48.82 -24.16 27.57
CA SER A 24 -48.94 -22.78 27.98
C SER A 24 -48.00 -22.56 29.15
N GLY A 25 -47.03 -21.65 29.01
CA GLY A 25 -46.35 -21.11 30.17
C GLY A 25 -44.92 -20.65 29.90
N GLY A 26 -44.73 -19.40 29.50
CA GLY A 26 -43.41 -18.79 29.43
C GLY A 26 -43.37 -17.53 28.60
N SER A 27 -43.88 -16.43 29.15
CA SER A 27 -43.71 -15.09 28.59
C SER A 27 -42.22 -14.72 28.56
N SER A 28 -41.63 -14.71 27.38
CA SER A 28 -40.45 -13.91 27.05
C SER A 28 -40.41 -13.70 25.54
N GLY A 29 -41.29 -12.84 25.05
CA GLY A 29 -41.19 -12.29 23.70
C GLY A 29 -39.98 -11.35 23.64
N VAL A 30 -38.80 -11.91 23.35
CA VAL A 30 -37.62 -11.13 22.95
C VAL A 30 -37.31 -11.51 21.50
N ASN A 31 -37.95 -10.74 20.61
CA ASN A 31 -37.57 -10.38 19.25
C ASN A 31 -36.53 -11.24 18.52
N SER A 32 -37.03 -12.16 17.68
CA SER A 32 -36.24 -12.76 16.59
C SER A 32 -35.72 -11.72 15.58
N SER A 33 -36.36 -10.55 15.51
CA SER A 33 -35.93 -9.39 14.70
C SER A 33 -34.72 -8.68 15.30
N ASP A 34 -34.64 -8.52 16.63
CA ASP A 34 -33.49 -7.90 17.31
C ASP A 34 -32.23 -8.71 17.07
N ASN A 35 -32.34 -10.05 17.09
CA ASN A 35 -31.18 -10.91 16.87
C ASN A 35 -30.67 -10.84 15.42
N LEU A 36 -31.58 -10.70 14.43
CA LEU A 36 -31.20 -10.54 13.03
C LEU A 36 -30.60 -9.14 12.75
N GLN A 37 -31.13 -8.11 13.41
CA GLN A 37 -30.65 -6.73 13.33
C GLN A 37 -29.28 -6.59 14.02
N GLU A 38 -29.10 -7.18 15.21
CA GLU A 38 -27.81 -7.27 15.92
C GLU A 38 -26.75 -8.08 15.13
N LEU A 39 -27.18 -9.10 14.38
CA LEU A 39 -26.31 -9.86 13.46
C LEU A 39 -25.94 -9.08 12.18
N GLN A 40 -26.84 -8.25 11.66
CA GLN A 40 -26.56 -7.36 10.52
C GLN A 40 -25.67 -6.17 10.94
N GLU A 41 -25.90 -5.59 12.11
CA GLU A 41 -25.08 -4.58 12.78
C GLU A 41 -23.64 -5.07 13.00
N LYS A 42 -23.47 -6.37 13.29
CA LYS A 42 -22.14 -7.01 13.36
C LYS A 42 -21.43 -7.08 12.00
N LYS A 43 -22.16 -7.10 10.88
CA LYS A 43 -21.57 -7.33 9.55
C LYS A 43 -21.30 -6.03 8.79
N TRP A 44 -22.19 -5.04 8.80
CA TRP A 44 -22.09 -3.84 7.96
C TRP A 44 -21.84 -2.57 8.78
N TRP A 45 -21.26 -1.54 8.17
CA TRP A 45 -21.09 -0.23 8.81
C TRP A 45 -22.33 0.59 8.53
N LEU A 46 -22.97 1.09 9.58
CA LEU A 46 -24.10 1.99 9.47
C LEU A 46 -23.62 3.41 9.16
N GLU A 47 -24.49 4.22 8.55
CA GLU A 47 -24.18 5.62 8.27
C GLU A 47 -24.03 6.43 9.56
N ASP A 48 -24.88 6.18 10.55
CA ASP A 48 -24.78 6.82 11.87
C ASP A 48 -23.47 6.44 12.58
N ASP A 49 -23.03 5.17 12.48
CA ASP A 49 -21.74 4.72 13.00
C ASP A 49 -20.57 5.47 12.32
N ASP A 50 -20.65 5.70 11.00
CA ASP A 50 -19.65 6.47 10.27
C ASP A 50 -19.62 7.93 10.71
N VAL A 51 -20.78 8.56 10.92
CA VAL A 51 -20.88 9.93 11.42
C VAL A 51 -20.28 10.04 12.83
N MET A 52 -20.60 9.11 13.73
CA MET A 52 -20.01 9.06 15.07
C MET A 52 -18.49 8.86 15.01
N LEU A 53 -18.03 7.92 14.17
CA LEU A 53 -16.60 7.67 13.96
C LEU A 53 -15.88 8.92 13.47
N LEU A 54 -16.40 9.57 12.43
CA LEU A 54 -15.81 10.78 11.85
C LEU A 54 -15.82 11.95 12.84
N THR A 55 -16.91 12.11 13.59
CA THR A 55 -17.00 13.14 14.64
C THR A 55 -15.90 12.94 15.68
N GLN A 56 -15.71 11.71 16.16
CA GLN A 56 -14.66 11.44 17.15
C GLN A 56 -13.25 11.61 16.55
N ILE A 57 -13.05 11.21 15.30
CA ILE A 57 -11.78 11.44 14.58
C ILE A 57 -11.50 12.94 14.42
N ASN A 58 -12.56 13.73 14.24
CA ASN A 58 -12.47 15.18 14.14
C ASN A 58 -11.97 15.81 15.46
N ASN A 59 -12.36 15.24 16.60
CA ASN A 59 -11.97 15.71 17.91
C ASN A 59 -10.56 15.24 18.30
N ASP A 60 -10.27 13.95 18.16
CA ASP A 60 -9.04 13.35 18.70
C ASP A 60 -7.83 13.42 17.76
N ARG A 61 -8.08 13.62 16.46
CA ARG A 61 -7.07 13.71 15.38
C ARG A 61 -6.00 12.60 15.44
N PRO A 62 -6.39 11.30 15.52
CA PRO A 62 -5.43 10.20 15.68
C PRO A 62 -4.44 10.08 14.50
N PHE A 63 -4.81 10.55 13.30
CA PHE A 63 -3.94 10.54 12.11
C PHE A 63 -2.80 11.56 12.16
N MET A 64 -2.88 12.61 12.99
CA MET A 64 -1.83 13.62 13.16
C MET A 64 -0.71 13.17 14.11
N GLN A 65 -0.94 12.08 14.86
CA GLN A 65 0.01 11.56 15.83
C GLN A 65 1.26 10.99 15.15
N ARG A 66 2.43 11.28 15.72
CA ARG A 66 3.75 10.97 15.10
C ARG A 66 4.27 9.59 15.46
N LYS A 67 4.42 9.31 16.76
CA LYS A 67 5.00 8.05 17.25
C LYS A 67 3.93 7.04 17.65
N ASP A 68 2.87 7.51 18.31
CA ASP A 68 1.86 6.66 18.93
C ASP A 68 0.52 6.68 18.20
N ALA A 69 0.54 6.78 16.87
CA ALA A 69 -0.68 6.86 16.07
C ALA A 69 -1.64 5.71 16.35
N MET A 70 -1.12 4.47 16.43
CA MET A 70 -1.96 3.31 16.72
C MET A 70 -2.57 3.36 18.13
N LYS A 71 -1.85 3.89 19.12
CA LYS A 71 -2.37 4.08 20.48
C LYS A 71 -3.50 5.10 20.50
N ALA A 72 -3.39 6.17 19.70
CA ALA A 72 -4.46 7.15 19.56
C ALA A 72 -5.69 6.57 18.85
N TRP A 73 -5.50 5.74 17.83
CA TRP A 73 -6.61 5.01 17.20
C TRP A 73 -7.29 4.04 18.18
N GLU A 74 -6.52 3.36 19.03
CA GLU A 74 -7.06 2.46 20.05
C GLU A 74 -7.83 3.22 21.14
N ALA A 75 -7.32 4.38 21.57
CA ALA A 75 -8.02 5.25 22.51
C ALA A 75 -9.36 5.75 21.94
N LEU A 76 -9.36 6.21 20.68
CA LEU A 76 -10.57 6.60 19.98
C LEU A 76 -11.58 5.44 19.89
N ALA A 77 -11.12 4.23 19.57
CA ALA A 77 -11.97 3.06 19.52
C ALA A 77 -12.57 2.71 20.89
N ALA A 78 -11.80 2.86 21.97
CA ALA A 78 -12.29 2.69 23.34
C ALA A 78 -13.39 3.71 23.70
N THR A 79 -13.21 4.98 23.32
CA THR A 79 -14.22 6.03 23.50
C THR A 79 -15.51 5.69 22.76
N LEU A 80 -15.43 5.30 21.49
CA LEU A 80 -16.61 4.92 20.70
C LEU A 80 -17.32 3.69 21.26
N ARG A 81 -16.58 2.69 21.76
CA ARG A 81 -17.17 1.51 22.42
C ARG A 81 -17.94 1.87 23.70
N SER A 82 -17.58 2.95 24.38
CA SER A 82 -18.28 3.42 25.58
C SER A 82 -19.60 4.15 25.27
N HIS A 83 -19.80 4.58 24.01
CA HIS A 83 -21.04 5.23 23.60
C HIS A 83 -22.17 4.20 23.39
N PRO A 84 -23.33 4.38 24.04
CA PRO A 84 -24.43 3.39 23.97
C PRO A 84 -24.99 3.23 22.56
N SER A 85 -25.08 4.33 21.80
CA SER A 85 -25.62 4.39 20.43
C SER A 85 -24.67 3.85 19.35
N PHE A 86 -23.42 3.51 19.68
CA PHE A 86 -22.45 3.03 18.69
C PHE A 86 -22.52 1.51 18.55
N SER A 87 -22.96 1.01 17.40
CA SER A 87 -23.33 -0.41 17.27
C SER A 87 -22.12 -1.37 17.34
N ARG A 88 -20.91 -0.91 17.00
CA ARG A 88 -19.71 -1.76 16.92
C ARG A 88 -18.96 -1.92 18.25
N ARG A 89 -19.45 -2.82 19.11
CA ARG A 89 -18.81 -3.15 20.41
C ARG A 89 -17.41 -3.77 20.29
N THR A 90 -17.05 -4.38 19.16
CA THR A 90 -15.73 -5.01 18.91
C THR A 90 -14.79 -4.15 18.06
N LEU A 91 -15.02 -2.83 18.04
CA LEU A 91 -14.16 -1.88 17.34
C LEU A 91 -12.78 -1.83 18.00
N ASP A 92 -11.76 -2.07 17.19
CA ASP A 92 -10.34 -1.86 17.53
C ASP A 92 -9.81 -0.65 16.74
N GLY A 93 -8.67 -0.11 17.17
CA GLY A 93 -8.05 1.04 16.50
C GLY A 93 -7.72 0.76 15.03
N ARG A 94 -7.43 -0.50 14.67
CA ARG A 94 -7.02 -0.88 13.32
C ARG A 94 -8.21 -0.83 12.35
N LYS A 95 -9.37 -1.30 12.79
CA LYS A 95 -10.66 -1.27 12.10
C LYS A 95 -11.16 0.16 11.97
N ALA A 96 -11.05 0.96 13.03
CA ALA A 96 -11.38 2.39 12.99
C ALA A 96 -10.53 3.12 11.93
N GLN A 97 -9.21 2.91 11.95
CA GLN A 97 -8.30 3.47 10.97
C GLN A 97 -8.62 2.99 9.54
N ASN A 98 -8.89 1.70 9.35
CA ASN A 98 -9.21 1.14 8.03
C ASN A 98 -10.52 1.72 7.48
N ARG A 99 -11.55 1.85 8.33
CA ARG A 99 -12.82 2.46 7.93
C ARG A 99 -12.64 3.92 7.55
N PHE A 100 -11.92 4.69 8.35
CA PHE A 100 -11.58 6.08 8.06
C PHE A 100 -10.92 6.24 6.68
N LEU A 101 -9.89 5.43 6.39
CA LEU A 101 -9.20 5.49 5.09
C LEU A 101 -10.12 5.14 3.91
N LEU A 102 -11.05 4.21 4.11
CA LEU A 102 -12.06 3.87 3.10
C LEU A 102 -13.00 5.05 2.83
N LEU A 103 -13.50 5.70 3.88
CA LEU A 103 -14.38 6.87 3.79
C LEU A 103 -13.68 8.04 3.08
N ILE A 104 -12.42 8.32 3.42
CA ILE A 104 -11.59 9.32 2.74
C ILE A 104 -11.44 9.01 1.25
N ARG A 105 -11.21 7.74 0.89
CA ARG A 105 -11.11 7.33 -0.53
C ARG A 105 -12.44 7.51 -1.26
N GLN A 106 -13.55 7.11 -0.65
CA GLN A 106 -14.88 7.27 -1.22
C GLN A 106 -15.21 8.75 -1.43
N HIS A 107 -14.97 9.60 -0.43
CA HIS A 107 -15.21 11.05 -0.50
C HIS A 107 -14.47 11.71 -1.66
N LYS A 108 -13.19 11.37 -1.85
CA LYS A 108 -12.39 11.86 -2.99
C LYS A 108 -13.00 11.45 -4.33
N SER A 109 -13.49 10.22 -4.43
CA SER A 109 -14.10 9.72 -5.66
C SER A 109 -15.42 10.45 -5.95
N SER A 110 -16.25 10.65 -4.92
CA SER A 110 -17.54 11.34 -5.05
C SER A 110 -17.36 12.82 -5.36
N SER A 111 -16.48 13.53 -4.63
CA SER A 111 -16.18 14.94 -4.89
C SER A 111 -15.68 15.18 -6.33
N ASN A 112 -14.81 14.31 -6.85
CA ASN A 112 -14.37 14.38 -8.24
C ASN A 112 -15.49 14.08 -9.25
N ALA A 113 -16.46 13.24 -8.91
CA ALA A 113 -17.62 12.95 -9.76
C ALA A 113 -18.63 14.12 -9.74
N SER A 114 -18.96 14.65 -8.56
CA SER A 114 -19.86 15.80 -8.40
C SER A 114 -19.29 17.07 -9.04
N ALA A 115 -17.97 17.31 -8.96
CA ALA A 115 -17.30 18.41 -9.67
C ALA A 115 -17.47 18.33 -11.20
N ARG A 116 -17.64 17.12 -11.75
CA ARG A 116 -17.88 16.90 -13.20
C ARG A 116 -19.35 17.01 -13.59
N LEU A 117 -20.26 16.92 -12.62
CA LEU A 117 -21.72 16.95 -12.80
C LEU A 117 -22.35 18.25 -12.25
N SER A 118 -21.52 19.26 -11.94
CA SER A 118 -21.91 20.51 -11.27
C SER A 118 -23.10 21.19 -11.96
N GLY A 119 -24.24 21.18 -11.27
CA GLY A 119 -25.53 21.70 -11.76
C GLY A 119 -26.74 21.23 -10.94
N VAL A 120 -26.56 20.21 -10.09
CA VAL A 120 -27.58 19.69 -9.17
C VAL A 120 -27.18 20.03 -7.74
N SER A 121 -28.09 20.63 -6.96
CA SER A 121 -27.92 20.79 -5.52
C SER A 121 -28.11 19.44 -4.84
N GLU A 122 -27.02 18.75 -4.51
CA GLU A 122 -27.07 17.58 -3.64
C GLU A 122 -27.17 18.03 -2.18
N ASP A 123 -28.07 17.43 -1.40
CA ASP A 123 -28.13 17.67 0.04
C ASP A 123 -26.83 17.21 0.69
N GLU A 124 -26.11 18.15 1.32
CA GLU A 124 -24.92 17.84 2.10
C GLU A 124 -25.31 17.06 3.37
N SER A 125 -25.05 15.76 3.35
CA SER A 125 -25.15 14.91 4.55
C SER A 125 -24.18 15.39 5.65
N ALA A 126 -24.49 15.10 6.91
CA ALA A 126 -23.56 15.37 8.03
C ALA A 126 -22.20 14.68 7.82
N LYS A 127 -22.21 13.49 7.20
CA LYS A 127 -21.01 12.72 6.85
C LYS A 127 -20.13 13.45 5.86
N THR A 128 -20.69 14.02 4.79
CA THR A 128 -19.93 14.74 3.76
C THR A 128 -19.30 16.00 4.32
N ARG A 129 -20.02 16.79 5.13
CA ARG A 129 -19.47 17.97 5.81
C ARG A 129 -18.28 17.64 6.70
N LEU A 130 -18.40 16.59 7.52
CA LEU A 130 -17.28 16.12 8.35
C LEU A 130 -16.09 15.68 7.51
N LEU A 131 -16.32 15.02 6.38
CA LEU A 131 -15.26 14.60 5.48
C LEU A 131 -14.59 15.79 4.80
N ASP A 132 -15.33 16.83 4.43
CA ASP A 132 -14.78 18.08 3.89
C ASP A 132 -13.89 18.80 4.91
N ASP A 133 -14.25 18.80 6.19
CA ASP A 133 -13.44 19.38 7.27
C ASP A 133 -12.18 18.55 7.58
N ILE A 134 -12.30 17.20 7.61
CA ILE A 134 -11.21 16.31 8.00
C ILE A 134 -10.20 16.12 6.86
N MET A 135 -10.65 16.13 5.60
CA MET A 135 -9.81 15.90 4.42
C MET A 135 -8.57 16.81 4.35
N PRO A 136 -8.67 18.15 4.43
CA PRO A 136 -7.51 19.03 4.34
C PRO A 136 -6.51 18.75 5.46
N LEU A 137 -7.00 18.55 6.69
CA LEU A 137 -6.16 18.24 7.86
C LEU A 137 -5.41 16.92 7.67
N TYR A 138 -6.07 15.91 7.10
CA TYR A 138 -5.42 14.64 6.79
C TYR A 138 -4.32 14.82 5.73
N GLN A 139 -4.59 15.58 4.66
CA GLN A 139 -3.61 15.84 3.61
C GLN A 139 -2.40 16.63 4.12
N ASP A 140 -2.63 17.64 4.94
CA ASP A 140 -1.57 18.42 5.57
C ASP A 140 -0.71 17.55 6.49
N SER A 141 -1.33 16.60 7.20
CA SER A 141 -0.59 15.64 8.03
C SER A 141 0.32 14.74 7.18
N LEU A 142 -0.12 14.33 5.98
CA LEU A 142 0.69 13.54 5.06
C LEU A 142 1.84 14.36 4.48
N ALA A 143 1.58 15.59 4.07
CA ALA A 143 2.59 16.51 3.56
C ALA A 143 3.66 16.81 4.62
N THR A 144 3.22 17.03 5.86
CA THR A 144 4.12 17.26 7.00
C THR A 144 4.99 16.04 7.29
N LYS A 145 4.40 14.83 7.31
CA LYS A 145 5.17 13.58 7.45
C LYS A 145 6.19 13.40 6.33
N ARG A 146 5.82 13.70 5.08
CA ARG A 146 6.74 13.64 3.93
C ARG A 146 7.90 14.61 4.10
N ARG A 147 7.64 15.88 4.41
CA ARG A 147 8.69 16.91 4.62
C ARG A 147 9.67 16.50 5.72
N GLN A 148 9.19 15.85 6.77
CA GLN A 148 10.04 15.35 7.86
C GLN A 148 10.92 14.19 7.39
N ILE A 149 10.36 13.20 6.68
CA ILE A 149 11.15 12.11 6.10
C ILE A 149 12.23 12.66 5.16
N ASP A 150 11.89 13.66 4.34
CA ASP A 150 12.84 14.30 3.44
C ASP A 150 13.92 15.12 4.18
N ALA A 151 13.59 15.67 5.35
CA ALA A 151 14.56 16.36 6.21
C ALA A 151 15.50 15.37 6.91
N ASP A 152 14.96 14.29 7.48
CA ASP A 152 15.74 13.26 8.16
C ASP A 152 16.70 12.56 7.18
N THR A 153 16.23 12.21 5.98
CA THR A 153 17.09 11.64 4.92
C THR A 153 18.20 12.58 4.47
N LYS A 154 17.94 13.90 4.41
CA LYS A 154 18.97 14.91 4.11
C LYS A 154 19.99 15.03 5.25
N LEU A 155 19.55 14.97 6.50
CA LEU A 155 20.44 15.00 7.66
C LEU A 155 21.35 13.75 7.68
N ASP A 156 20.79 12.57 7.43
CA ASP A 156 21.56 11.33 7.34
C ASP A 156 22.56 11.37 6.18
N ALA A 157 22.14 11.87 5.01
CA ALA A 157 23.03 12.05 3.86
C ALA A 157 24.13 13.09 4.10
N ALA A 158 23.86 14.14 4.89
CA ALA A 158 24.87 15.11 5.28
C ALA A 158 25.85 14.52 6.30
N ALA A 159 25.35 13.73 7.26
CA ALA A 159 26.17 13.05 8.26
C ALA A 159 27.12 12.03 7.62
N THR A 160 26.64 11.23 6.66
CA THR A 160 27.50 10.28 5.91
C THR A 160 28.57 11.00 5.11
N LYS A 161 28.21 12.05 4.36
CA LYS A 161 29.20 12.88 3.63
C LYS A 161 30.22 13.51 4.57
N ALA A 162 29.81 14.01 5.73
CA ALA A 162 30.72 14.57 6.71
C ALA A 162 31.69 13.52 7.29
N ALA A 163 31.20 12.30 7.54
CA ALA A 163 32.02 11.17 7.96
C ALA A 163 33.05 10.78 6.88
N ASP A 164 32.63 10.72 5.61
CA ASP A 164 33.51 10.41 4.47
C ASP A 164 34.61 11.46 4.30
N VAL A 165 34.24 12.75 4.34
CA VAL A 165 35.20 13.86 4.26
C VAL A 165 36.20 13.80 5.42
N LYS A 166 35.72 13.49 6.64
CA LYS A 166 36.59 13.32 7.82
C LYS A 166 37.55 12.14 7.63
N PHE A 167 37.07 11.03 7.09
CA PHE A 167 37.88 9.85 6.80
C PHE A 167 38.99 10.16 5.78
N ILE A 168 38.64 10.79 4.66
CA ILE A 168 39.60 11.19 3.61
C ILE A 168 40.66 12.14 4.18
N ARG A 169 40.25 13.15 4.96
CA ARG A 169 41.17 14.08 5.63
C ARG A 169 42.13 13.35 6.56
N HIS A 170 41.62 12.44 7.38
CA HIS A 170 42.44 11.65 8.31
C HIS A 170 43.48 10.79 7.57
N GLN A 171 43.06 10.09 6.51
CA GLN A 171 43.96 9.30 5.66
C GLN A 171 45.05 10.16 4.99
N ALA A 172 44.70 11.35 4.49
CA ALA A 172 45.65 12.27 3.90
C ALA A 172 46.69 12.79 4.91
N MET A 173 46.28 13.10 6.15
CA MET A 173 47.21 13.54 7.20
C MET A 173 48.21 12.44 7.59
N LEU A 174 47.79 11.16 7.61
CA LEU A 174 48.70 10.04 7.86
C LEU A 174 49.75 9.88 6.76
N ARG A 175 49.39 10.10 5.49
CA ARG A 175 50.30 9.99 4.34
C ARG A 175 51.21 11.23 4.16
N GLY A 176 50.72 12.40 4.54
CA GLY A 176 51.45 13.68 4.46
C GLY A 176 52.51 13.88 5.54
N ARG A 177 52.54 13.03 6.58
CA ARG A 177 53.62 13.03 7.58
C ARG A 177 54.88 12.47 6.93
N ARG A 178 55.59 13.32 6.17
CA ARG A 178 56.99 13.08 5.79
C ARG A 178 57.73 12.80 7.08
N GLN A 179 58.18 11.56 7.27
CA GLN A 179 59.27 11.29 8.18
C GLN A 179 60.41 12.19 7.70
N SER A 180 60.78 13.17 8.53
CA SER A 180 62.06 13.84 8.45
C SER A 180 63.13 12.78 8.73
N THR A 181 63.43 11.95 7.74
CA THR A 181 64.62 11.11 7.73
C THR A 181 65.76 12.02 7.30
N SER A 182 66.61 12.37 8.26
CA SER A 182 67.97 12.77 7.96
C SER A 182 68.59 11.78 6.99
N ASP A 183 69.29 12.32 6.00
CA ASP A 183 69.95 11.62 4.90
C ASP A 183 70.57 10.27 5.29
N SER A 184 70.21 9.22 4.58
CA SER A 184 71.06 8.04 4.43
C SER A 184 70.74 7.36 3.11
N ASP A 185 71.61 7.67 2.16
CA ASP A 185 72.08 6.97 0.96
C ASP A 185 71.27 5.82 0.36
N GLY A 186 71.22 5.84 -0.97
CA GLY A 186 70.38 5.00 -1.80
C GLY A 186 70.68 3.51 -1.72
N THR A 187 69.63 2.71 -1.80
CA THR A 187 69.67 1.39 -2.44
C THR A 187 68.30 1.10 -3.06
N ASP A 188 68.28 0.88 -4.38
CA ASP A 188 67.20 0.20 -5.09
C ASP A 188 67.08 -1.22 -4.52
N SER A 189 66.28 -1.37 -3.46
CA SER A 189 65.99 -2.65 -2.84
C SER A 189 64.60 -3.11 -3.26
N ALA A 190 64.56 -4.23 -3.99
CA ALA A 190 63.34 -4.94 -4.34
C ALA A 190 62.43 -5.09 -3.10
N PRO A 191 61.11 -4.91 -3.24
CA PRO A 191 60.23 -4.83 -2.07
C PRO A 191 60.34 -6.10 -1.24
N THR A 192 60.68 -5.93 0.05
CA THR A 192 60.77 -6.99 1.04
C THR A 192 59.48 -7.82 1.09
N GLY A 193 59.57 -9.13 1.36
CA GLY A 193 58.45 -10.07 1.20
C GLY A 193 57.13 -9.66 1.89
N LYS A 194 57.21 -8.96 3.03
CA LYS A 194 56.03 -8.41 3.73
C LYS A 194 55.36 -7.26 2.95
N ARG A 195 56.14 -6.41 2.29
CA ARG A 195 55.64 -5.29 1.48
C ARG A 195 55.01 -5.78 0.18
N LYS A 196 55.54 -6.86 -0.41
CA LYS A 196 54.92 -7.55 -1.54
C LYS A 196 53.55 -8.13 -1.20
N MET A 197 53.42 -8.84 -0.07
CA MET A 197 52.12 -9.40 0.33
C MET A 197 51.05 -8.33 0.57
N VAL A 198 51.43 -7.16 1.10
CA VAL A 198 50.49 -6.05 1.31
C VAL A 198 50.04 -5.43 -0.02
N LEU A 199 50.95 -5.29 -0.99
CA LEU A 199 50.61 -4.81 -2.32
C LEU A 199 49.73 -5.81 -3.07
N GLU A 200 50.04 -7.11 -2.97
CA GLU A 200 49.25 -8.19 -3.56
C GLU A 200 47.84 -8.26 -2.96
N ALA A 201 47.70 -8.07 -1.65
CA ALA A 201 46.40 -8.01 -0.98
C ALA A 201 45.56 -6.80 -1.46
N GLN A 202 46.18 -5.63 -1.66
CA GLN A 202 45.51 -4.47 -2.28
C GLN A 202 45.17 -4.71 -3.75
N GLU A 203 46.08 -5.37 -4.49
CA GLU A 203 45.90 -6.01 -5.80
C GLU A 203 44.52 -6.68 -5.92
N LEU A 204 44.34 -7.67 -5.05
CA LEU A 204 43.17 -8.53 -4.98
C LEU A 204 41.91 -7.78 -4.53
N GLU A 205 42.02 -6.86 -3.58
CA GLU A 205 40.89 -6.05 -3.12
C GLU A 205 40.34 -5.15 -4.24
N ILE A 206 41.23 -4.48 -4.99
CA ILE A 206 40.86 -3.64 -6.13
C ILE A 206 40.23 -4.48 -7.24
N ALA A 207 40.77 -5.68 -7.52
CA ALA A 207 40.19 -6.58 -8.51
C ALA A 207 38.77 -7.02 -8.13
N LEU A 208 38.57 -7.38 -6.86
CA LEU A 208 37.28 -7.81 -6.34
C LEU A 208 36.24 -6.67 -6.35
N GLU A 209 36.65 -5.43 -6.07
CA GLU A 209 35.78 -4.26 -6.22
C GLU A 209 35.39 -4.01 -7.68
N ARG A 210 36.33 -4.14 -8.62
CA ARG A 210 36.06 -4.00 -10.07
C ARG A 210 35.06 -5.05 -10.55
N GLU A 211 35.19 -6.31 -10.13
CA GLU A 211 34.23 -7.36 -10.47
C GLU A 211 32.84 -7.08 -9.88
N LYS A 212 32.76 -6.63 -8.63
CA LYS A 212 31.47 -6.24 -8.01
C LYS A 212 30.79 -5.11 -8.78
N LEU A 213 31.55 -4.12 -9.25
CA LEU A 213 31.02 -3.02 -10.08
C LEU A 213 30.57 -3.53 -11.45
N ALA A 214 31.34 -4.40 -12.09
CA ALA A 214 30.98 -5.02 -13.36
C ALA A 214 29.68 -5.84 -13.23
N PHE A 215 29.54 -6.63 -12.15
CA PHE A 215 28.33 -7.40 -11.88
C PHE A 215 27.11 -6.50 -11.67
N LYS A 216 27.24 -5.42 -10.88
CA LYS A 216 26.15 -4.44 -10.69
C LYS A 216 25.75 -3.80 -12.02
N LYS A 217 26.71 -3.42 -12.86
CA LYS A 217 26.47 -2.85 -14.19
C LYS A 217 25.74 -3.85 -15.09
N ALA A 218 26.22 -5.08 -15.17
CA ALA A 218 25.60 -6.14 -15.97
C ALA A 218 24.18 -6.49 -15.51
N LYS A 219 23.93 -6.49 -14.19
CA LYS A 219 22.59 -6.69 -13.63
C LYS A 219 21.64 -5.57 -14.05
N PHE A 220 22.08 -4.32 -13.95
CA PHE A 220 21.27 -3.17 -14.35
C PHE A 220 21.00 -3.13 -15.86
N GLU A 221 22.01 -3.48 -16.67
CA GLU A 221 21.89 -3.55 -18.12
C GLU A 221 20.86 -4.62 -18.55
N ARG A 222 20.90 -5.80 -17.93
CA ARG A 222 19.88 -6.86 -18.14
C ARG A 222 18.47 -6.39 -17.77
N GLU A 223 18.32 -5.70 -16.64
CA GLU A 223 17.02 -5.16 -16.21
C GLU A 223 16.48 -4.11 -17.21
N MET A 224 17.36 -3.29 -17.78
CA MET A 224 16.99 -2.31 -18.80
C MET A 224 16.60 -2.96 -20.13
N GLU A 225 17.28 -4.04 -20.53
CA GLU A 225 16.92 -4.84 -21.69
C GLU A 225 15.57 -5.53 -21.53
N GLU A 226 15.29 -6.11 -20.37
CA GLU A 226 13.98 -6.70 -20.08
C GLU A 226 12.86 -5.67 -20.18
N ARG A 227 13.06 -4.47 -19.61
CA ARG A 227 12.09 -3.37 -19.76
C ARG A 227 11.95 -2.86 -21.20
N LYS A 228 13.00 -2.96 -22.02
CA LYS A 228 12.89 -2.64 -23.46
C LYS A 228 12.12 -3.73 -24.20
N LYS A 229 12.35 -5.01 -23.90
CA LYS A 229 11.61 -6.14 -24.46
C LYS A 229 10.13 -6.08 -24.13
N ASP A 230 9.76 -5.80 -22.87
CA ASP A 230 8.36 -5.62 -22.46
C ASP A 230 7.65 -4.49 -23.24
N ARG A 231 8.35 -3.39 -23.49
CA ARG A 231 7.80 -2.28 -24.31
C ARG A 231 7.54 -2.72 -25.75
N ILE A 232 8.50 -3.40 -26.37
CA ILE A 232 8.40 -3.87 -27.75
C ILE A 232 7.33 -4.95 -27.87
N GLU A 233 7.21 -5.85 -26.90
CA GLU A 233 6.20 -6.90 -26.87
C GLU A 233 4.78 -6.31 -26.81
N ARG A 234 4.55 -5.32 -25.95
CA ARG A 234 3.26 -4.61 -25.89
C ARG A 234 2.93 -3.84 -27.16
N GLU A 235 3.93 -3.35 -27.87
CA GLU A 235 3.74 -2.69 -29.17
C GLU A 235 3.37 -3.70 -30.24
N LYS A 236 4.10 -4.82 -30.30
CA LYS A 236 3.82 -5.94 -31.21
C LYS A 236 2.43 -6.55 -30.98
N GLU A 237 2.00 -6.69 -29.73
CA GLU A 237 0.65 -7.17 -29.40
C GLU A 237 -0.44 -6.22 -29.94
N ARG A 238 -0.20 -4.91 -29.88
CA ARG A 238 -1.15 -3.91 -30.43
C ARG A 238 -1.21 -3.99 -31.95
N GLU A 239 -0.07 -4.14 -32.59
CA GLU A 239 0.02 -4.32 -34.04
C GLU A 239 -0.66 -5.60 -34.49
N GLU A 240 -0.44 -6.72 -33.79
CA GLU A 240 -1.10 -8.00 -34.09
C GLU A 240 -2.62 -7.90 -33.92
N ARG A 241 -3.10 -7.26 -32.85
CA ARG A 241 -4.53 -6.99 -32.66
C ARG A 241 -5.11 -6.12 -33.77
N GLN A 242 -4.34 -5.18 -34.29
CA GLN A 242 -4.76 -4.35 -35.43
C GLN A 242 -4.80 -5.17 -36.72
N GLN A 243 -3.77 -5.97 -37.01
CA GLN A 243 -3.74 -6.85 -38.18
C GLN A 243 -4.91 -7.85 -38.17
N ILE A 244 -5.26 -8.41 -37.02
CA ILE A 244 -6.43 -9.31 -36.90
C ILE A 244 -7.73 -8.58 -37.27
N ARG A 245 -7.89 -7.33 -36.83
CA ARG A 245 -9.06 -6.50 -37.21
C ARG A 245 -9.07 -6.23 -38.71
N ASP A 246 -7.93 -5.86 -39.27
CA ASP A 246 -7.81 -5.51 -40.69
C ASP A 246 -8.08 -6.72 -41.58
N ILE A 247 -7.56 -7.91 -41.22
CA ILE A 247 -7.84 -9.17 -41.92
C ILE A 247 -9.33 -9.53 -41.80
N GLY A 248 -9.93 -9.36 -40.62
CA GLY A 248 -11.36 -9.60 -40.42
C GLY A 248 -12.23 -8.69 -41.28
N ASN A 249 -11.88 -7.40 -41.35
CA ASN A 249 -12.55 -6.42 -42.19
C ASN A 249 -12.39 -6.72 -43.67
N GLN A 250 -11.19 -7.09 -44.14
CA GLN A 250 -10.95 -7.48 -45.52
C GLN A 250 -11.79 -8.70 -45.93
N ARG A 251 -11.82 -9.75 -45.09
CA ARG A 251 -12.67 -10.93 -45.34
C ARG A 251 -14.16 -10.56 -45.39
N HIS A 252 -14.60 -9.65 -44.52
CA HIS A 252 -15.97 -9.15 -44.54
C HIS A 252 -16.27 -8.37 -45.82
N GLU A 253 -15.37 -7.49 -46.24
CA GLU A 253 -15.49 -6.75 -47.50
C GLU A 253 -15.50 -7.67 -48.73
N GLU A 254 -14.68 -8.72 -48.75
CA GLU A 254 -14.66 -9.72 -49.82
C GLU A 254 -15.98 -10.50 -49.87
N MET A 255 -16.51 -10.91 -48.71
CA MET A 255 -17.82 -11.56 -48.61
C MET A 255 -18.99 -10.68 -49.06
N MET A 256 -18.88 -9.36 -48.90
CA MET A 256 -19.92 -8.40 -49.32
C MET A 256 -19.84 -8.03 -50.81
N LYS A 257 -18.82 -8.51 -51.54
CA LYS A 257 -18.64 -8.27 -52.99
C LYS A 257 -19.07 -9.44 -53.87
N LEU A 258 -19.39 -10.60 -53.27
CA LEU A 258 -19.99 -11.76 -53.95
C LEU A 258 -21.52 -11.71 -53.84
#